data_AF-A0A090S5L4-F1
#
_entry.id   AF-A0A090S5L4-F1
#
_cell.length_a   1.000
_cell.length_b   1.000
_cell.length_c   1.000
_cell.angle_alpha   90.00
_cell.angle_beta   90.00
_cell.angle_gamma   90.00
#
_symmetry.space_group_name_H-M   'P 1'
#
loop_
_entity.id
_entity.type
_entity.pdbx_description
1 polymer ?
#
loop_
_entity_poly.entity_id
_entity_poly.type
_entity_poly.pdbx_seq_one_letter_code
_entity_poly.pdbx_strand_id
1 'polypeptide(L)'
;MRALVLTHAHIDHIGRLLWLFAAGFRGPIYCTQATAHLVPLMLEDGLKLQLNLNSAARGRILELITQYLRPVRYHEWVPVKDIGHGYFT
;
A
#
# COMPACT_ATOMS: atom_id res chain seq x y z
N MET A 1 -11.46 8.94 -2.66
CA MET A 1 -10.55 8.11 -3.49
C MET A 1 -10.94 6.65 -3.31
N ARG A 2 -11.20 5.91 -4.39
CA ARG A 2 -11.73 4.53 -4.33
C ARG A 2 -10.65 3.49 -4.07
N ALA A 3 -9.50 3.65 -4.72
CA ALA A 3 -8.37 2.75 -4.65
C ALA A 3 -7.07 3.50 -4.96
N LEU A 4 -5.94 2.88 -4.62
CA LEU A 4 -4.59 3.30 -5.01
C LEU A 4 -3.99 2.22 -5.93
N VAL A 5 -3.20 2.63 -6.92
CA VAL A 5 -2.40 1.72 -7.74
C VAL A 5 -0.92 2.09 -7.57
N LEU A 6 -0.08 1.11 -7.25
CA LEU A 6 1.37 1.29 -7.23
C LEU A 6 1.97 0.75 -8.53
N THR A 7 2.77 1.58 -9.19
CA THR A 7 3.45 1.20 -10.44
C THR A 7 4.59 0.22 -10.17
N HIS A 8 5.39 0.48 -9.14
CA HIS A 8 6.48 -0.39 -8.66
C HIS A 8 6.89 -0.02 -7.22
N ALA A 9 7.88 -0.73 -6.67
CA ALA A 9 8.22 -0.69 -5.24
C ALA A 9 9.32 0.31 -4.84
N HIS A 10 9.80 1.17 -5.75
CA HIS A 10 10.82 2.15 -5.38
C HIS A 10 10.25 3.22 -4.44
N ILE A 11 11.10 3.72 -3.53
CA ILE A 11 10.69 4.58 -2.41
C ILE A 11 10.08 5.91 -2.87
N ASP A 12 10.49 6.42 -4.03
CA ASP A 12 9.95 7.62 -4.66
C ASP A 12 8.47 7.46 -5.09
N HIS A 13 8.02 6.22 -5.33
CA HIS A 13 6.63 5.90 -5.65
C HIS A 13 5.78 5.50 -4.44
N ILE A 14 6.38 4.93 -3.39
CA ILE A 14 5.64 4.35 -2.26
C ILE A 14 5.84 5.09 -0.93
N GLY A 15 6.82 5.99 -0.83
CA GLY A 15 7.24 6.61 0.42
C GLY A 15 6.20 7.49 1.10
N ARG A 16 5.17 7.93 0.37
CA ARG A 16 4.05 8.73 0.90
C ARG A 16 2.85 7.90 1.37
N LEU A 17 2.91 6.57 1.33
CA LEU A 17 1.81 5.70 1.77
C LEU A 17 1.36 6.00 3.21
N LEU A 18 2.30 6.26 4.10
CA LEU A 18 2.02 6.58 5.50
C LEU A 18 1.22 7.87 5.65
N TRP A 19 1.65 8.91 4.93
CA TRP A 19 0.95 10.19 4.90
C TRP A 19 -0.45 10.06 4.34
N LEU A 20 -0.62 9.25 3.29
CA LEU A 20 -1.92 8.98 2.70
C LEU A 20 -2.86 8.26 3.70
N PHE A 21 -2.34 7.30 4.47
CA PHE A 21 -3.09 6.64 5.55
C PHE A 21 -3.40 7.59 6.71
N ALA A 22 -2.45 8.45 7.10
CA ALA A 22 -2.68 9.48 8.11
C ALA A 22 -3.78 10.47 7.67
N ALA A 23 -3.85 10.77 6.37
CA ALA A 23 -4.90 11.58 5.75
C ALA A 23 -6.26 10.86 5.61
N GLY A 24 -6.40 9.63 6.14
CA GLY A 24 -7.68 8.91 6.21
C GLY A 24 -7.96 7.93 5.07
N PHE A 25 -7.01 7.70 4.16
CA PHE A 25 -7.20 6.68 3.12
C PHE A 25 -7.27 5.27 3.73
N ARG A 26 -8.30 4.52 3.37
CA ARG A 26 -8.53 3.12 3.78
C ARG A 26 -9.03 2.26 2.60
N GLY A 27 -8.67 2.65 1.37
CA GLY A 27 -9.04 1.90 0.16
C GLY A 27 -8.02 0.80 -0.17
N PRO A 28 -8.37 -0.14 -1.06
CA PRO A 28 -7.43 -1.14 -1.56
C PRO A 28 -6.26 -0.52 -2.32
N ILE A 29 -5.08 -1.13 -2.21
CA ILE A 29 -3.85 -0.74 -2.89
C ILE A 29 -3.47 -1.85 -3.87
N TYR A 30 -3.73 -1.64 -5.15
CA TYR A 30 -3.43 -2.61 -6.19
C TYR A 30 -1.98 -2.47 -6.66
N CYS A 31 -1.32 -3.61 -6.85
CA CYS A 31 0.04 -3.66 -7.39
C CYS A 31 0.34 -5.07 -7.91
N THR A 32 1.48 -5.26 -8.56
CA THR A 32 1.90 -6.60 -8.98
C THR A 32 2.27 -7.47 -7.78
N GLN A 33 2.24 -8.79 -7.93
CA GLN A 33 2.70 -9.72 -6.88
C GLN A 33 4.12 -9.41 -6.39
N ALA A 34 5.04 -9.12 -7.32
CA ALA A 34 6.41 -8.75 -6.98
C ALA A 34 6.47 -7.43 -6.17
N THR A 35 5.70 -6.41 -6.58
CA THR A 35 5.62 -5.15 -5.84
C THR A 35 5.04 -5.35 -4.44
N ALA A 36 4.00 -6.16 -4.28
CA ALA A 36 3.39 -6.43 -2.97
C ALA A 36 4.37 -7.03 -1.96
N HIS A 37 5.31 -7.88 -2.42
CA HIS A 37 6.36 -8.45 -1.56
C HIS A 37 7.47 -7.44 -1.22
N LEU A 38 7.81 -6.56 -2.16
CA LEU A 38 8.90 -5.60 -1.97
C LEU A 38 8.49 -4.35 -1.17
N VAL A 39 7.23 -3.93 -1.26
CA VAL A 39 6.72 -2.71 -0.59
C VAL A 39 6.99 -2.72 0.92
N PRO A 40 6.66 -3.78 1.69
CA PRO A 40 6.95 -3.80 3.13
C PRO A 40 8.43 -3.67 3.45
N LEU A 41 9.31 -4.31 2.66
CA LEU A 41 10.77 -4.25 2.86
C LEU A 41 11.32 -2.85 2.61
N MET A 42 10.91 -2.22 1.51
CA MET A 42 11.35 -0.87 1.14
C MET A 42 10.81 0.19 2.11
N LEU A 43 9.56 0.04 2.56
CA LEU A 43 9.00 0.90 3.59
C LEU A 43 9.67 0.71 4.94
N GLU A 44 9.99 -0.53 5.33
CA GLU A 44 10.69 -0.79 6.59
C GLU A 44 12.04 -0.05 6.62
N ASP A 45 12.79 -0.11 5.52
CA ASP A 45 14.08 0.57 5.40
C ASP A 45 13.93 2.09 5.48
N GLY A 46 12.99 2.68 4.74
CA GLY A 46 12.70 4.11 4.83
C GLY A 46 12.22 4.54 6.21
N LEU A 47 11.45 3.70 6.90
CA LEU A 47 10.97 3.94 8.25
C LEU A 47 12.07 3.86 9.32
N LYS A 48 13.16 3.14 9.07
CA LYS A 48 14.34 3.13 9.96
C LYS A 48 15.02 4.49 10.04
N LEU A 49 14.93 5.29 8.98
CA LEU A 49 15.48 6.65 8.92
C LEU A 49 14.57 7.69 9.60
N GLN A 50 13.30 7.38 9.83
CA GLN A 50 12.39 8.30 10.51
C GLN A 50 12.70 8.38 12.00
N LEU A 51 13.11 9.58 12.44
CA LEU A 51 13.30 9.91 13.85
C LEU A 51 11.96 9.73 14.59
N ASN A 52 11.99 9.10 15.77
CA ASN A 52 10.86 8.86 16.68
C ASN A 52 9.93 7.65 16.38
N LEU A 53 10.31 6.73 15.47
CA LEU A 53 9.59 5.46 15.32
C LEU A 53 10.34 4.29 15.95
N ASN A 54 9.79 3.73 17.01
CA ASN A 54 10.30 2.49 17.59
C ASN A 54 9.93 1.26 16.73
N SER A 55 10.65 0.15 16.93
CA SER A 55 10.47 -1.08 16.16
C SER A 55 9.03 -1.63 16.20
N ALA A 56 8.34 -1.50 17.34
CA ALA A 56 6.97 -1.96 17.49
C ALA A 56 5.97 -1.10 16.67
N ALA A 57 6.16 0.22 16.65
CA ALA A 57 5.34 1.13 15.86
C ALA A 57 5.54 0.89 14.35
N ARG A 58 6.79 0.68 13.91
CA ARG A 58 7.07 0.31 12.51
C ARG A 58 6.39 -1.00 12.12
N GLY A 59 6.49 -2.03 12.97
CA GLY A 59 5.84 -3.32 12.72
C GLY A 59 4.34 -3.18 12.50
N ARG A 60 3.64 -2.49 13.41
CA ARG A 60 2.19 -2.23 13.28
C ARG A 60 1.82 -1.47 12.01
N ILE A 61 2.64 -0.51 11.61
CA ILE A 61 2.45 0.27 10.38
C ILE A 61 2.58 -0.63 9.15
N LEU A 62 3.61 -1.48 9.10
CA LEU A 62 3.86 -2.37 7.98
C LEU A 62 2.77 -3.44 7.87
N GLU A 63 2.34 -4.00 9.00
CA GLU A 63 1.20 -4.92 9.08
C GLU A 63 -0.06 -4.24 8.54
N LEU A 64 -0.35 -3.01 8.98
CA LEU A 64 -1.49 -2.24 8.53
C LEU A 64 -1.44 -2.04 7.02
N ILE A 65 -0.35 -1.53 6.44
CA ILE A 65 -0.25 -1.29 4.99
C ILE A 65 -0.43 -2.60 4.22
N THR A 66 0.20 -3.68 4.68
CA THR A 66 0.13 -4.99 4.03
C THR A 66 -1.30 -5.52 3.93
N GLN A 67 -2.14 -5.26 4.93
CA GLN A 67 -3.56 -5.63 4.91
C GLN A 67 -4.37 -4.94 3.80
N TYR A 68 -3.93 -3.80 3.28
CA TYR A 68 -4.60 -3.09 2.18
C TYR A 68 -4.01 -3.43 0.81
N LEU A 69 -2.85 -4.10 0.73
CA LEU A 69 -2.27 -4.53 -0.55
C LEU A 69 -3.17 -5.58 -1.21
N ARG A 70 -3.38 -5.41 -2.51
CA ARG A 70 -4.13 -6.31 -3.39
C ARG A 70 -3.21 -6.68 -4.55
N PRO A 71 -2.44 -7.78 -4.44
CA PRO A 71 -1.58 -8.23 -5.52
C PRO A 71 -2.42 -8.71 -6.70
N VAL A 72 -2.04 -8.30 -7.91
CA VAL A 72 -2.70 -8.63 -9.18
C VAL A 72 -1.66 -9.18 -10.15
N ARG A 73 -2.01 -10.17 -10.97
CA ARG A 73 -1.11 -10.67 -12.03
C ARG A 73 -1.14 -9.74 -13.24
N TYR A 74 -0.09 -9.79 -14.05
CA TYR A 74 -0.12 -9.12 -15.35
C TYR A 74 -1.26 -9.67 -16.22
N HIS A 75 -1.86 -8.79 -17.01
CA HIS A 75 -2.97 -9.08 -17.93
C HIS A 75 -4.25 -9.61 -17.25
N GLU A 76 -4.38 -9.47 -15.93
CA GLU A 76 -5.58 -9.84 -15.19
C GLU A 76 -6.45 -8.60 -14.97
N TRP A 77 -7.70 -8.65 -15.43
CA TRP A 77 -8.69 -7.61 -15.14
C TRP A 77 -9.22 -7.79 -13.72
N VAL A 78 -9.18 -6.71 -12.93
CA VAL A 78 -9.66 -6.71 -11.55
C VAL A 78 -10.68 -5.60 -11.37
N PRO A 79 -11.90 -5.92 -10.91
CA PRO A 79 -12.90 -4.90 -10.65
C PRO A 79 -12.50 -4.08 -9.42
N VAL A 80 -12.58 -2.76 -9.52
CA VAL A 80 -12.33 -1.85 -8.39
C VAL A 80 -13.62 -1.72 -7.60
N LYS A 81 -13.63 -2.27 -6.38
CA LYS A 81 -14.80 -2.22 -5.49
C LYS A 81 -15.07 -0.77 -5.08
N ASP A 82 -16.27 -0.25 -5.39
CA ASP A 82 -16.65 1.09 -4.94
C ASP A 82 -17.11 1.03 -3.47
N ILE A 83 -16.73 2.03 -2.68
CA ILE A 83 -17.18 2.14 -1.29
C ILE A 83 -18.61 2.70 -1.34
N GLY A 84 -19.60 1.84 -1.58
CA GLY A 84 -21.03 2.16 -1.51
C GLY A 84 -21.87 1.90 -2.78
N HIS A 85 -21.27 1.66 -3.95
CA HIS A 85 -22.02 1.45 -5.21
C HIS A 85 -21.40 0.35 -6.06
N GLY A 86 -21.70 -0.92 -5.74
CA GLY A 86 -21.48 -2.08 -6.60
C GLY A 86 -20.08 -2.24 -7.23
N TYR A 87 -20.01 -3.09 -8.25
CA TYR A 87 -18.85 -3.21 -9.13
C TYR A 87 -19.20 -2.51 -10.45
N PHE A 88 -18.30 -1.68 -10.98
CA PHE A 88 -18.39 -1.24 -12.37
C PHE A 88 -17.68 -2.29 -13.24
N THR A 89 -18.41 -2.88 -14.17
CA THR A 89 -17.90 -3.75 -15.24
C THR A 89 -17.28 -2.92 -16.35
#